data_AF-A0A7X7H1T5-F1
#
_entry.id   AF-A0A7X7H1T5-F1
#
_cell.length_a   1.000
_cell.length_b   1.000
_cell.length_c   1.000
_cell.angle_alpha   90.00
_cell.angle_beta   90.00
_cell.angle_gamma   90.00
#
_symmetry.space_group_name_H-M   'P 1'
#
loop_
_entity.id
_entity.type
_entity.pdbx_description
1 polymer ?
#
loop_
_entity_poly.entity_id
_entity_poly.type
_entity_poly.pdbx_seq_one_letter_code
_entity_poly.pdbx_strand_id
1 'polypeptide(L)'
;MSSNYSKKQLKDLRNQFEKYLRENNPQWSDITVSTHVSDAFFALNNNVGVDFWASLVSEESMLNAGDRIEKFLKNTNRSGDPKTRAKGYFRDLRFLKTFLDLEHPTLATDWSKKISEDQFSSTGEPEETHTWIFQAVPEKYNAIGAVEDLDKLTWSVNQYTKQIKKSHKAYIWLSGTDGGIIASGTILCNPEMRDPDLNDPYNIDPEKKTEQHLVVDIEIEHKLTDKIISRNVLKNDERTKKLSILIYHQGTNFPVKKEEEYVIESIIDGTYERIPTLDEPKSTNKENKTQMIDVCKNTILYGPPGTGKTYSSIQYAVAIIEEKQIEEVKAEGYEAVFKRYLKYKDDGLIAFTTFHQSFSYEEFIEGIRPVVLSEDKSESTSEIEYEVHDGIFKAFCDKAGTPVRNGTSSDLGLGKNPTVWKVSLEGTGENFTRSECMEKGHIRIGWDDYGKILSETTDYSLYNGKFVLNAFYNKMQIGDIVMSCYSKNTIDAIGVITGEPEWHDEYEDYKRVRKVNWLLKGINEDIVDLNAGKNMIPSTVYKLSISVSDALQIVKKHSPDLFGQGFKIPNRVFIIDEINRGNISKIFGELITLIEPSKRINASEELRATLPYSGQNFGVPDNVYILG
;
A
#
# COMPACT_ATOMS: atom_id res chain seq x y z
N MET A 1 -11.18 -15.90 17.31
CA MET A 1 -10.52 -16.99 16.55
C MET A 1 -11.60 -17.93 16.04
N SER A 2 -11.98 -17.81 14.76
CA SER A 2 -12.83 -18.72 13.94
C SER A 2 -13.30 -17.89 12.73
N SER A 3 -13.26 -18.29 11.46
CA SER A 3 -12.93 -19.54 10.79
C SER A 3 -12.38 -19.16 9.39
N ASN A 4 -11.18 -19.64 9.06
CA ASN A 4 -10.60 -19.63 7.72
C ASN A 4 -9.33 -20.47 7.84
N TYR A 5 -9.16 -21.47 6.97
CA TYR A 5 -7.85 -22.14 6.87
C TYR A 5 -6.79 -21.06 6.68
N SER A 6 -5.69 -21.16 7.42
CA SER A 6 -4.66 -20.12 7.35
C SER A 6 -4.20 -19.99 5.89
N LYS A 7 -3.89 -18.76 5.44
CA LYS A 7 -3.29 -18.55 4.11
C LYS A 7 -2.10 -19.51 3.85
N LYS A 8 -1.42 -19.90 4.93
CA LYS A 8 -0.36 -20.92 4.95
C LYS A 8 -0.87 -22.32 4.55
N GLN A 9 -1.99 -22.80 5.09
CA GLN A 9 -2.57 -24.12 4.75
C GLN A 9 -3.04 -24.20 3.30
N LEU A 10 -3.69 -23.16 2.77
CA LEU A 10 -4.12 -23.14 1.37
C LEU A 10 -2.92 -23.05 0.41
N LYS A 11 -1.89 -22.27 0.76
CA LYS A 11 -0.64 -22.19 0.00
C LYS A 11 0.08 -23.54 -0.04
N ASP A 12 0.14 -24.22 1.10
CA ASP A 12 0.77 -25.53 1.19
C ASP A 12 0.03 -26.58 0.32
N LEU A 13 -1.31 -26.59 0.38
CA LEU A 13 -2.13 -27.48 -0.45
C LEU A 13 -1.94 -27.21 -1.96
N ARG A 14 -1.83 -25.93 -2.37
CA ARG A 14 -1.53 -25.56 -3.76
C ARG A 14 -0.17 -26.08 -4.22
N ASN A 15 0.86 -25.97 -3.36
CA ASN A 15 2.20 -26.50 -3.67
C ASN A 15 2.20 -28.02 -3.79
N GLN A 16 1.46 -28.73 -2.93
CA GLN A 16 1.30 -30.18 -3.00
C GLN A 16 0.56 -30.60 -4.27
N PHE A 17 -0.51 -29.89 -4.63
CA PHE A 17 -1.26 -30.15 -5.86
C PHE A 17 -0.41 -29.87 -7.12
N GLU A 18 0.40 -28.81 -7.12
CA GLU A 18 1.34 -28.51 -8.20
C GLU A 18 2.35 -29.64 -8.38
N LYS A 19 2.92 -30.13 -7.28
CA LYS A 19 3.84 -31.28 -7.30
C LYS A 19 3.16 -32.55 -7.84
N TYR A 20 1.94 -32.83 -7.40
CA TYR A 20 1.13 -33.96 -7.91
C TYR A 20 0.91 -33.88 -9.42
N LEU A 21 0.59 -32.70 -9.96
CA LEU A 21 0.40 -32.52 -11.40
C LEU A 21 1.69 -32.75 -12.19
N ARG A 22 2.85 -32.33 -11.66
CA ARG A 22 4.18 -32.54 -12.27
C ARG A 22 4.55 -34.02 -12.34
N GLU A 23 4.30 -34.76 -11.26
CA GLU A 23 4.64 -36.18 -11.17
C GLU A 23 3.74 -37.04 -12.07
N ASN A 24 2.45 -36.71 -12.17
CA ASN A 24 1.50 -37.47 -12.99
C ASN A 24 1.46 -37.03 -14.46
N ASN A 25 2.08 -35.90 -14.81
CA ASN A 25 2.15 -35.40 -16.18
C ASN A 25 3.56 -34.87 -16.51
N PRO A 26 4.59 -35.73 -16.56
CA PRO A 26 5.99 -35.32 -16.76
C PRO A 26 6.25 -34.61 -18.09
N GLN A 27 5.34 -34.76 -19.06
CA GLN A 27 5.37 -34.07 -20.36
C GLN A 27 4.87 -32.62 -20.32
N TRP A 28 4.28 -32.15 -19.22
CA TRP A 28 3.79 -30.77 -19.12
C TRP A 28 4.91 -29.80 -18.74
N SER A 29 4.93 -28.63 -19.37
CA SER A 29 5.84 -27.54 -18.99
C SER A 29 5.38 -26.87 -17.69
N ASP A 30 6.29 -26.14 -17.04
CA ASP A 30 6.01 -25.39 -15.81
C ASP A 30 4.83 -24.42 -15.97
N ILE A 31 4.71 -23.79 -17.13
CA ILE A 31 3.63 -22.86 -17.47
C ILE A 31 2.29 -23.60 -17.54
N THR A 32 2.27 -24.77 -18.17
CA THR A 32 1.06 -25.61 -18.29
C THR A 32 0.59 -26.07 -16.91
N VAL A 33 1.51 -26.55 -16.06
CA VAL A 33 1.19 -26.95 -14.69
C VAL A 33 0.64 -25.77 -13.88
N SER A 34 1.31 -24.61 -13.92
CA SER A 34 0.87 -23.41 -13.21
C SER A 34 -0.53 -22.96 -13.65
N THR A 35 -0.86 -23.11 -14.95
CA THR A 35 -2.18 -22.78 -15.48
C THR A 35 -3.25 -23.70 -14.89
N HIS A 36 -3.04 -25.02 -14.89
CA HIS A 36 -3.97 -25.97 -14.31
C HIS A 36 -4.15 -25.80 -12.79
N VAL A 37 -3.09 -25.45 -12.06
CA VAL A 37 -3.19 -25.13 -10.63
C VAL A 37 -4.06 -23.88 -10.41
N SER A 38 -3.87 -22.82 -11.19
CA SER A 38 -4.70 -21.62 -11.10
C SER A 38 -6.17 -21.91 -11.42
N ASP A 39 -6.41 -22.63 -12.51
CA ASP A 39 -7.74 -22.90 -13.05
C ASP A 39 -8.56 -23.84 -12.16
N ALA A 40 -7.92 -24.81 -11.49
CA ALA A 40 -8.58 -25.70 -10.54
C ALA A 40 -9.18 -24.96 -9.32
N PHE A 41 -8.59 -23.82 -8.94
CA PHE A 41 -9.07 -22.97 -7.85
C PHE A 41 -9.92 -21.79 -8.35
N PHE A 42 -10.31 -21.76 -9.62
CA PHE A 42 -11.07 -20.66 -10.21
C PHE A 42 -12.36 -20.34 -9.44
N ALA A 43 -13.13 -21.37 -9.08
CA ALA A 43 -14.39 -21.22 -8.35
C ALA A 43 -14.19 -20.63 -6.94
N LEU A 44 -13.09 -21.01 -6.25
CA LEU A 44 -12.71 -20.43 -4.96
C LEU A 44 -12.33 -18.95 -5.09
N ASN A 45 -11.60 -18.60 -6.16
CA ASN A 45 -11.07 -17.25 -6.35
C ASN A 45 -12.10 -16.25 -6.89
N ASN A 46 -13.14 -16.73 -7.60
CA ASN A 46 -14.10 -15.88 -8.32
C ASN A 46 -15.53 -15.93 -7.76
N ASN A 47 -15.72 -16.58 -6.60
CA ASN A 47 -17.00 -16.71 -5.88
C ASN A 47 -18.20 -16.98 -6.81
N VAL A 48 -18.13 -18.09 -7.55
CA VAL A 48 -19.09 -18.44 -8.62
C VAL A 48 -20.47 -18.88 -8.09
N GLY A 49 -20.78 -18.62 -6.82
CA GLY A 49 -22.05 -18.95 -6.17
C GLY A 49 -22.20 -20.41 -5.76
N VAL A 50 -21.07 -21.08 -5.46
CA VAL A 50 -21.02 -22.41 -4.85
C VAL A 50 -20.00 -22.41 -3.72
N ASP A 51 -20.25 -23.17 -2.65
CA ASP A 51 -19.18 -23.52 -1.70
C ASP A 51 -18.18 -24.41 -2.42
N PHE A 52 -16.95 -23.91 -2.54
CA PHE A 52 -15.87 -24.57 -3.25
C PHE A 52 -15.55 -25.95 -2.67
N TRP A 53 -15.49 -26.10 -1.35
CA TRP A 53 -15.14 -27.37 -0.74
C TRP A 53 -16.30 -28.35 -0.79
N ALA A 54 -17.53 -27.86 -0.63
CA ALA A 54 -18.73 -28.68 -0.83
C ALA A 54 -18.84 -29.18 -2.28
N SER A 55 -18.40 -28.37 -3.26
CA SER A 55 -18.38 -28.79 -4.66
C SER A 55 -17.49 -30.01 -4.92
N LEU A 56 -16.46 -30.22 -4.08
CA LEU A 56 -15.49 -31.31 -4.19
C LEU A 56 -15.88 -32.53 -3.34
N VAL A 57 -17.10 -32.62 -2.79
CA VAL A 57 -17.54 -33.76 -1.97
C VAL A 57 -18.13 -34.89 -2.81
N SER A 58 -18.88 -34.57 -3.88
CA SER A 58 -19.54 -35.56 -4.73
C SER A 58 -19.52 -35.15 -6.21
N GLU A 59 -19.67 -36.12 -7.11
CA GLU A 59 -19.79 -35.84 -8.56
C GLU A 59 -20.99 -34.93 -8.87
N GLU A 60 -22.12 -35.09 -8.16
CA GLU A 60 -23.29 -34.22 -8.33
C GLU A 60 -22.97 -32.76 -7.96
N SER A 61 -22.23 -32.55 -6.87
CA SER A 61 -21.82 -31.21 -6.42
C SER A 61 -20.80 -30.58 -7.36
N MET A 62 -19.91 -31.38 -7.96
CA MET A 62 -18.99 -30.91 -8.99
C MET A 62 -19.73 -30.50 -10.27
N LEU A 63 -20.70 -31.29 -10.74
CA LEU A 63 -21.48 -30.93 -11.93
C LEU A 63 -22.22 -29.59 -11.73
N ASN A 64 -22.84 -29.38 -10.57
CA ASN A 64 -23.45 -28.09 -10.22
C ASN A 64 -22.43 -26.94 -10.20
N ALA A 65 -21.21 -27.17 -9.71
CA ALA A 65 -20.15 -26.16 -9.79
C ALA A 65 -19.73 -25.85 -11.23
N GLY A 66 -19.68 -26.85 -12.12
CA GLY A 66 -19.46 -26.66 -13.56
C GLY A 66 -20.51 -25.74 -14.20
N ASP A 67 -21.79 -26.00 -13.94
CA ASP A 67 -22.91 -25.18 -14.45
C ASP A 67 -22.85 -23.74 -13.92
N ARG A 68 -22.44 -23.58 -12.66
CA ARG A 68 -22.29 -22.27 -12.00
C ARG A 68 -21.12 -21.47 -12.56
N ILE A 69 -19.99 -22.11 -12.88
CA ILE A 69 -18.87 -21.49 -13.60
C ILE A 69 -19.31 -21.04 -14.99
N GLU A 70 -20.07 -21.86 -15.73
CA GLU A 70 -20.58 -21.46 -17.05
C GLU A 70 -21.51 -20.25 -16.96
N LYS A 71 -22.44 -20.24 -15.99
CA LYS A 71 -23.35 -19.11 -15.76
C LYS A 71 -22.60 -17.84 -15.37
N PHE A 72 -21.57 -17.97 -14.52
CA PHE A 72 -20.69 -16.86 -14.12
C PHE A 72 -19.96 -16.26 -15.34
N LEU A 73 -19.41 -17.10 -16.22
CA LEU A 73 -18.70 -16.65 -17.42
C LEU A 73 -19.63 -15.99 -18.45
N LYS A 74 -20.90 -16.44 -18.55
CA LYS A 74 -21.93 -15.80 -19.39
C LYS A 74 -22.28 -14.40 -18.88
N ASN A 75 -22.44 -14.24 -17.57
CA ASN A 75 -22.87 -12.98 -16.97
C ASN A 75 -21.77 -11.90 -16.94
N THR A 76 -20.49 -12.29 -17.04
CA THR A 76 -19.37 -11.36 -16.91
C THR A 76 -18.89 -10.77 -18.26
N ASN A 77 -19.54 -11.10 -19.39
CA ASN A 77 -19.28 -10.57 -20.73
C ASN A 77 -17.79 -10.62 -21.18
N ARG A 78 -17.01 -11.56 -20.65
CA ARG A 78 -15.53 -11.61 -20.77
C ARG A 78 -14.95 -12.56 -21.83
N SER A 79 -15.75 -13.18 -22.72
CA SER A 79 -15.17 -13.97 -23.85
C SER A 79 -16.18 -14.49 -24.89
N GLY A 80 -15.67 -14.75 -26.11
CA GLY A 80 -16.42 -15.25 -27.28
C GLY A 80 -16.90 -16.72 -27.25
N ASP A 81 -16.58 -17.53 -26.23
CA ASP A 81 -17.20 -18.84 -25.98
C ASP A 81 -17.12 -19.26 -24.49
N PRO A 82 -18.10 -18.86 -23.66
CA PRO A 82 -18.17 -19.22 -22.23
C PRO A 82 -18.24 -20.72 -21.95
N LYS A 83 -18.82 -21.51 -22.87
CA LYS A 83 -19.08 -22.93 -22.68
C LYS A 83 -17.79 -23.75 -22.78
N THR A 84 -16.93 -23.43 -23.75
CA THR A 84 -15.64 -24.11 -23.91
C THR A 84 -14.69 -23.79 -22.76
N ARG A 85 -14.70 -22.56 -22.24
CA ARG A 85 -13.90 -22.17 -21.08
C ARG A 85 -14.38 -22.82 -19.78
N ALA A 86 -15.69 -22.88 -19.55
CA ALA A 86 -16.26 -23.57 -18.40
C ALA A 86 -15.85 -25.05 -18.35
N LYS A 87 -15.80 -25.73 -19.51
CA LYS A 87 -15.26 -27.09 -19.60
C LYS A 87 -13.79 -27.20 -19.20
N GLY A 88 -12.97 -26.20 -19.50
CA GLY A 88 -11.56 -26.14 -19.07
C GLY A 88 -11.43 -26.07 -17.55
N TYR A 89 -12.12 -25.12 -16.91
CA TYR A 89 -12.12 -25.01 -15.44
C TYR A 89 -12.71 -26.25 -14.76
N PHE A 90 -13.78 -26.83 -15.32
CA PHE A 90 -14.36 -28.05 -14.79
C PHE A 90 -13.42 -29.26 -14.88
N ARG A 91 -12.65 -29.39 -15.97
CA ARG A 91 -11.60 -30.40 -16.09
C ARG A 91 -10.53 -30.23 -15.01
N ASP A 92 -10.11 -29.01 -14.75
CA ASP A 92 -9.02 -28.75 -13.82
C ASP A 92 -9.50 -28.88 -12.35
N LEU A 93 -10.78 -28.57 -12.08
CA LEU A 93 -11.46 -28.91 -10.82
C LEU A 93 -11.48 -30.44 -10.58
N ARG A 94 -11.67 -31.24 -11.63
CA ARG A 94 -11.56 -32.71 -11.54
C ARG A 94 -10.16 -33.17 -11.19
N PHE A 95 -9.11 -32.57 -11.74
CA PHE A 95 -7.75 -32.91 -11.34
C PHE A 95 -7.51 -32.67 -9.85
N LEU A 96 -8.03 -31.56 -9.33
CA LEU A 96 -7.97 -31.26 -7.90
C LEU A 96 -8.77 -32.25 -7.06
N LYS A 97 -9.98 -32.63 -7.49
CA LYS A 97 -10.77 -33.67 -6.82
C LYS A 97 -10.02 -34.99 -6.75
N THR A 98 -9.42 -35.44 -7.85
CA THR A 98 -8.63 -36.68 -7.87
C THR A 98 -7.44 -36.62 -6.92
N PHE A 99 -6.70 -35.50 -6.91
CA PHE A 99 -5.60 -35.29 -5.96
C PHE A 99 -6.09 -35.35 -4.51
N LEU A 100 -7.19 -34.66 -4.20
CA LEU A 100 -7.75 -34.66 -2.86
C LEU A 100 -8.23 -36.05 -2.44
N ASP A 101 -8.87 -36.82 -3.33
CA ASP A 101 -9.31 -38.17 -3.00
C ASP A 101 -8.15 -39.13 -2.72
N LEU A 102 -6.99 -38.91 -3.34
CA LEU A 102 -5.81 -39.74 -3.17
C LEU A 102 -5.01 -39.35 -1.93
N GLU A 103 -4.68 -38.06 -1.79
CA GLU A 103 -3.73 -37.56 -0.80
C GLU A 103 -4.41 -36.98 0.45
N HIS A 104 -5.68 -36.56 0.33
CA HIS A 104 -6.42 -35.81 1.34
C HIS A 104 -7.92 -36.19 1.40
N PRO A 105 -8.29 -37.48 1.51
CA PRO A 105 -9.62 -38.00 1.17
C PRO A 105 -10.77 -37.42 2.00
N THR A 106 -10.48 -36.97 3.22
CA THR A 106 -11.48 -36.34 4.09
C THR A 106 -11.48 -34.82 3.96
N LEU A 107 -10.47 -34.19 3.35
CA LEU A 107 -10.25 -32.74 3.44
C LEU A 107 -11.39 -31.93 2.86
N ALA A 108 -11.92 -32.29 1.68
CA ALA A 108 -13.08 -31.60 1.11
C ALA A 108 -14.33 -31.74 2.00
N THR A 109 -14.49 -32.89 2.65
CA THR A 109 -15.60 -33.16 3.58
C THR A 109 -15.39 -32.44 4.91
N ASP A 110 -14.19 -32.44 5.46
CA ASP A 110 -13.83 -31.77 6.70
C ASP A 110 -13.91 -30.25 6.53
N TRP A 111 -13.54 -29.77 5.34
CA TRP A 111 -13.49 -28.35 5.06
C TRP A 111 -14.83 -27.76 4.63
N SER A 112 -15.71 -28.58 4.05
CA SER A 112 -17.13 -28.27 3.89
C SER A 112 -17.89 -28.41 5.21
N LYS A 113 -17.58 -29.44 6.04
CA LYS A 113 -18.20 -29.62 7.35
C LYS A 113 -17.85 -28.54 8.36
N LYS A 114 -16.63 -28.00 8.34
CA LYS A 114 -16.27 -26.83 9.15
C LYS A 114 -17.08 -25.59 8.80
N ILE A 115 -17.57 -25.47 7.56
CA ILE A 115 -18.51 -24.40 7.18
C ILE A 115 -19.92 -24.69 7.74
N SER A 116 -20.31 -25.97 7.89
CA SER A 116 -21.59 -26.37 8.50
C SER A 116 -21.58 -26.48 10.04
N GLU A 117 -20.44 -26.77 10.68
CA GLU A 117 -20.28 -26.92 12.14
C GLU A 117 -19.96 -25.58 12.82
N ASP A 118 -19.24 -24.65 12.14
CA ASP A 118 -19.20 -23.24 12.56
C ASP A 118 -20.54 -22.50 12.34
N GLN A 119 -21.57 -23.20 11.81
CA GLN A 119 -22.95 -22.75 11.75
C GLN A 119 -23.90 -23.44 12.77
N PHE A 120 -23.40 -24.35 13.63
CA PHE A 120 -24.22 -25.00 14.65
C PHE A 120 -23.53 -25.02 16.03
N SER A 121 -23.23 -23.83 16.55
CA SER A 121 -23.22 -23.58 18.00
C SER A 121 -24.13 -22.41 18.36
N SER A 122 -25.38 -22.49 17.91
CA SER A 122 -26.51 -21.91 18.63
C SER A 122 -27.73 -22.75 18.27
N THR A 123 -28.11 -23.67 19.15
CA THR A 123 -29.50 -24.10 19.22
C THR A 123 -30.33 -22.90 19.67
N GLY A 124 -30.68 -22.10 18.67
CA GLY A 124 -31.73 -21.10 18.66
C GLY A 124 -32.24 -21.13 17.23
N GLU A 125 -33.55 -21.11 17.04
CA GLU A 125 -34.18 -20.88 15.74
C GLU A 125 -33.47 -19.74 14.98
N PRO A 126 -33.50 -19.70 13.63
CA PRO A 126 -32.92 -18.58 12.90
C PRO A 126 -33.52 -17.30 13.47
N GLU A 127 -32.70 -16.48 14.14
CA GLU A 127 -33.16 -15.16 14.60
C GLU A 127 -33.74 -14.45 13.38
N GLU A 128 -35.06 -14.22 13.41
CA GLU A 128 -35.74 -13.46 12.38
C GLU A 128 -35.03 -12.09 12.26
N THR A 129 -34.40 -11.86 11.12
CA THR A 129 -33.77 -10.57 10.82
C THR A 129 -34.85 -9.57 10.44
N HIS A 130 -35.14 -8.66 11.37
CA HIS A 130 -36.15 -7.64 11.22
C HIS A 130 -35.60 -6.33 10.64
N THR A 131 -34.33 -6.30 10.22
CA THR A 131 -33.61 -5.07 9.89
C THR A 131 -32.81 -5.19 8.60
N TRP A 132 -32.90 -4.18 7.73
CA TRP A 132 -32.42 -4.24 6.35
C TRP A 132 -31.71 -2.94 5.92
N ILE A 133 -30.67 -3.05 5.10
CA ILE A 133 -30.03 -1.90 4.44
C ILE A 133 -30.44 -1.90 2.96
N PHE A 134 -30.88 -0.74 2.47
CA PHE A 134 -31.22 -0.47 1.08
C PHE A 134 -30.16 0.45 0.47
N GLN A 135 -29.44 -0.04 -0.53
CA GLN A 135 -28.35 0.70 -1.15
C GLN A 135 -28.84 1.60 -2.29
N ALA A 136 -28.34 2.82 -2.31
CA ALA A 136 -28.48 3.81 -3.37
C ALA A 136 -27.15 4.02 -4.09
N VAL A 137 -27.21 4.23 -5.40
CA VAL A 137 -26.06 4.58 -6.24
C VAL A 137 -26.25 6.02 -6.70
N PRO A 138 -25.38 6.98 -6.29
CA PRO A 138 -25.54 8.40 -6.57
C PRO A 138 -25.75 8.73 -8.06
N GLU A 139 -25.10 7.98 -8.96
CA GLU A 139 -25.19 8.16 -10.41
C GLU A 139 -26.56 7.74 -10.99
N LYS A 140 -27.37 7.01 -10.22
CA LYS A 140 -28.68 6.49 -10.63
C LYS A 140 -29.83 7.11 -9.86
N TYR A 141 -29.59 7.51 -8.61
CA TYR A 141 -30.64 8.03 -7.74
C TYR A 141 -30.07 9.05 -6.76
N ASN A 142 -30.63 10.26 -6.74
CA ASN A 142 -30.29 11.30 -5.77
C ASN A 142 -30.94 11.01 -4.40
N ALA A 143 -30.37 10.04 -3.68
CA ALA A 143 -30.90 9.60 -2.40
C ALA A 143 -30.80 10.67 -1.31
N ILE A 144 -29.81 11.57 -1.37
CA ILE A 144 -29.68 12.67 -0.40
C ILE A 144 -30.87 13.62 -0.53
N GLY A 145 -31.13 14.14 -1.75
CA GLY A 145 -32.27 15.02 -1.99
C GLY A 145 -33.60 14.34 -1.67
N ALA A 146 -33.76 13.06 -2.03
CA ALA A 146 -34.98 12.31 -1.73
C ALA A 146 -35.21 12.16 -0.22
N VAL A 147 -34.16 11.90 0.57
CA VAL A 147 -34.26 11.79 2.04
C VAL A 147 -34.58 13.15 2.67
N GLU A 148 -34.05 14.25 2.15
CA GLU A 148 -34.31 15.59 2.67
C GLU A 148 -35.74 16.04 2.40
N ASP A 149 -36.21 15.83 1.17
CA ASP A 149 -37.48 16.37 0.68
C ASP A 149 -38.70 15.48 0.98
N LEU A 150 -38.52 14.17 1.14
CA LEU A 150 -39.61 13.21 1.34
C LEU A 150 -39.63 12.65 2.76
N ASP A 151 -40.83 12.26 3.22
CA ASP A 151 -41.02 11.49 4.47
C ASP A 151 -41.17 9.99 4.19
N LYS A 152 -41.34 9.63 2.91
CA LYS A 152 -41.58 8.27 2.45
C LYS A 152 -40.79 8.00 1.16
N LEU A 153 -40.06 6.89 1.13
CA LEU A 153 -39.29 6.44 -0.02
C LEU A 153 -39.85 5.12 -0.57
N THR A 154 -39.89 4.99 -1.89
CA THR A 154 -40.18 3.72 -2.55
C THR A 154 -38.87 3.09 -3.00
N TRP A 155 -38.56 1.88 -2.54
CA TRP A 155 -37.28 1.22 -2.85
C TRP A 155 -37.46 -0.15 -3.47
N SER A 156 -36.63 -0.45 -4.48
CA SER A 156 -36.66 -1.76 -5.14
C SER A 156 -36.12 -2.89 -4.26
N VAL A 157 -36.75 -4.06 -4.37
CA VAL A 157 -36.35 -5.30 -3.68
C VAL A 157 -35.95 -6.35 -4.70
N ASN A 158 -34.65 -6.51 -4.92
CA ASN A 158 -34.13 -7.47 -5.91
C ASN A 158 -33.64 -8.78 -5.26
N GLN A 159 -33.54 -8.80 -3.92
CA GLN A 159 -33.11 -9.94 -3.13
C GLN A 159 -33.83 -9.96 -1.79
N TYR A 160 -33.87 -11.14 -1.14
CA TYR A 160 -34.59 -11.37 0.13
C TYR A 160 -36.10 -11.07 0.09
N THR A 161 -36.73 -11.22 -1.09
CA THR A 161 -38.14 -10.88 -1.34
C THR A 161 -39.15 -11.60 -0.43
N LYS A 162 -38.79 -12.79 0.07
CA LYS A 162 -39.64 -13.56 0.99
C LYS A 162 -39.42 -13.18 2.46
N GLN A 163 -38.24 -12.64 2.79
CA GLN A 163 -37.79 -12.35 4.14
C GLN A 163 -38.05 -10.89 4.54
N ILE A 164 -37.99 -9.95 3.59
CA ILE A 164 -38.38 -8.56 3.84
C ILE A 164 -39.90 -8.51 4.06
N LYS A 165 -40.32 -7.93 5.19
CA LYS A 165 -41.73 -7.80 5.58
C LYS A 165 -42.05 -6.38 6.00
N LYS A 166 -43.34 -6.07 6.00
CA LYS A 166 -43.90 -4.90 6.67
C LYS A 166 -43.46 -4.87 8.15
N SER A 167 -43.25 -3.67 8.66
CA SER A 167 -42.79 -3.34 10.02
C SER A 167 -41.34 -3.68 10.33
N HIS A 168 -40.59 -4.20 9.35
CA HIS A 168 -39.14 -4.32 9.49
C HIS A 168 -38.46 -2.95 9.46
N LYS A 169 -37.35 -2.80 10.18
CA LYS A 169 -36.50 -1.62 10.15
C LYS A 169 -35.71 -1.56 8.84
N ALA A 170 -35.49 -0.35 8.35
CA ALA A 170 -34.75 -0.07 7.14
C ALA A 170 -33.71 1.04 7.37
N TYR A 171 -32.53 0.86 6.79
CA TYR A 171 -31.49 1.88 6.67
C TYR A 171 -31.25 2.19 5.20
N ILE A 172 -31.10 3.46 4.87
CA ILE A 172 -30.75 3.90 3.51
C ILE A 172 -29.24 4.13 3.46
N TRP A 173 -28.57 3.43 2.55
CA TRP A 173 -27.12 3.49 2.38
C TRP A 173 -26.75 4.18 1.07
N LEU A 174 -25.88 5.18 1.12
CA LEU A 174 -25.29 5.80 -0.07
C LEU A 174 -23.99 5.07 -0.47
N SER A 175 -23.88 4.57 -1.70
CA SER A 175 -22.65 3.95 -2.21
C SER A 175 -21.59 5.00 -2.57
N GLY A 176 -20.37 4.55 -2.95
CA GLY A 176 -19.21 5.42 -3.17
C GLY A 176 -18.14 5.30 -2.09
N THR A 177 -16.99 5.95 -2.26
CA THR A 177 -15.80 5.88 -1.37
C THR A 177 -16.11 6.40 0.04
N ASP A 178 -16.87 7.49 0.13
CA ASP A 178 -17.32 8.11 1.38
C ASP A 178 -18.75 7.69 1.77
N GLY A 179 -19.23 6.59 1.20
CA GLY A 179 -20.57 6.08 1.40
C GLY A 179 -20.86 5.64 2.85
N GLY A 180 -22.14 5.59 3.22
CA GLY A 180 -22.58 5.30 4.58
C GLY A 180 -24.10 5.33 4.72
N ILE A 181 -24.60 5.20 5.95
CA ILE A 181 -26.03 5.27 6.24
C ILE A 181 -26.45 6.75 6.32
N ILE A 182 -27.42 7.13 5.50
CA ILE A 182 -27.94 8.50 5.36
C ILE A 182 -29.36 8.67 5.91
N ALA A 183 -30.06 7.58 6.21
CA ALA A 183 -31.36 7.61 6.86
C ALA A 183 -31.68 6.27 7.55
N SER A 184 -32.57 6.31 8.53
CA SER A 184 -33.23 5.13 9.10
C SER A 184 -34.75 5.29 9.10
N GLY A 185 -35.47 4.18 9.09
CA GLY A 185 -36.92 4.17 8.94
C GLY A 185 -37.55 2.79 9.08
N THR A 186 -38.84 2.69 8.80
CA THR A 186 -39.63 1.46 8.91
C THR A 186 -40.33 1.11 7.59
N ILE A 187 -40.31 -0.17 7.22
CA ILE A 187 -40.97 -0.68 6.01
C ILE A 187 -42.49 -0.73 6.20
N LEU A 188 -43.25 -0.08 5.33
CA LEU A 188 -44.71 0.09 5.45
C LEU A 188 -45.54 -1.03 4.80
N CYS A 189 -44.96 -1.80 3.88
CA CYS A 189 -45.65 -2.86 3.15
C CYS A 189 -44.73 -4.06 2.88
N ASN A 190 -45.33 -5.23 2.63
CA ASN A 190 -44.55 -6.35 2.10
C ASN A 190 -44.10 -6.03 0.66
N PRO A 191 -43.07 -6.70 0.13
CA PRO A 191 -42.66 -6.52 -1.25
C PRO A 191 -43.83 -6.77 -2.22
N GLU A 192 -44.15 -5.77 -3.03
CA GLU A 192 -45.29 -5.77 -3.96
C GLU A 192 -44.81 -5.40 -5.37
N MET A 193 -45.38 -6.05 -6.40
CA MET A 193 -45.10 -5.69 -7.79
C MET A 193 -45.80 -4.37 -8.11
N ARG A 194 -45.04 -3.35 -8.52
CA ARG A 194 -45.59 -2.06 -8.94
C ARG A 194 -44.94 -1.57 -10.22
N ASP A 195 -45.67 -0.72 -10.95
CA ASP A 195 -45.13 0.00 -12.09
C ASP A 195 -44.11 1.05 -11.61
N PRO A 196 -42.98 1.25 -12.32
CA PRO A 196 -41.98 2.27 -11.98
C PRO A 196 -42.58 3.68 -12.10
N ASP A 197 -42.28 4.55 -11.13
CA ASP A 197 -42.60 5.97 -11.25
C ASP A 197 -41.61 6.65 -12.23
N LEU A 198 -42.07 6.86 -13.45
CA LEU A 198 -41.26 7.48 -14.50
C LEU A 198 -41.04 8.98 -14.28
N ASN A 199 -41.81 9.61 -13.39
CA ASN A 199 -41.76 11.04 -13.09
C ASN A 199 -41.04 11.35 -11.76
N ASP A 200 -40.42 10.35 -11.11
CA ASP A 200 -39.63 10.56 -9.89
C ASP A 200 -38.49 11.57 -10.17
N PRO A 201 -38.49 12.76 -9.55
CA PRO A 201 -37.50 13.81 -9.79
C PRO A 201 -36.10 13.45 -9.27
N TYR A 202 -35.98 12.44 -8.40
CA TYR A 202 -34.70 11.98 -7.85
C TYR A 202 -34.08 10.85 -8.66
N ASN A 203 -34.81 10.28 -9.63
CA ASN A 203 -34.30 9.24 -10.50
C ASN A 203 -33.45 9.84 -11.64
N ILE A 204 -32.14 9.63 -11.56
CA ILE A 204 -31.13 10.11 -12.51
C ILE A 204 -30.74 9.01 -13.51
N ASP A 205 -31.21 7.76 -13.32
CA ASP A 205 -30.79 6.63 -14.15
C ASP A 205 -31.18 6.88 -15.63
N PRO A 206 -30.20 6.93 -16.56
CA PRO A 206 -30.46 7.11 -17.98
C PRO A 206 -31.26 5.94 -18.60
N GLU A 207 -31.22 4.76 -17.97
CA GLU A 207 -31.97 3.56 -18.38
C GLU A 207 -33.14 3.33 -17.40
N LYS A 208 -34.08 4.28 -17.35
CA LYS A 208 -35.28 4.18 -16.48
C LYS A 208 -35.93 2.80 -16.64
N LYS A 209 -36.16 2.12 -15.52
CA LYS A 209 -36.94 0.87 -15.50
C LYS A 209 -38.32 1.14 -16.09
N THR A 210 -38.73 0.31 -17.05
CA THR A 210 -40.05 0.38 -17.69
C THR A 210 -40.95 -0.79 -17.31
N GLU A 211 -40.37 -1.84 -16.72
CA GLU A 211 -41.09 -3.05 -16.32
C GLU A 211 -41.45 -3.02 -14.83
N GLN A 212 -42.53 -3.73 -14.50
CA GLN A 212 -42.94 -3.93 -13.12
C GLN A 212 -41.85 -4.63 -12.32
N HIS A 213 -41.63 -4.18 -11.10
CA HIS A 213 -40.64 -4.76 -10.21
C HIS A 213 -41.13 -4.73 -8.77
N LEU A 214 -40.52 -5.55 -7.92
CA LEU A 214 -40.84 -5.59 -6.51
C LEU A 214 -40.30 -4.34 -5.82
N VAL A 215 -41.16 -3.67 -5.07
CA VAL A 215 -40.81 -2.51 -4.26
C VAL A 215 -41.42 -2.62 -2.87
N VAL A 216 -40.82 -1.88 -1.94
CA VAL A 216 -41.40 -1.58 -0.64
C VAL A 216 -41.40 -0.08 -0.40
N ASP A 217 -42.32 0.36 0.44
CA ASP A 217 -42.36 1.72 0.94
C ASP A 217 -41.65 1.78 2.29
N ILE A 218 -40.83 2.80 2.50
CA ILE A 218 -40.06 3.03 3.73
C ILE A 218 -40.45 4.42 4.26
N GLU A 219 -40.98 4.47 5.48
CA GLU A 219 -41.20 5.72 6.22
C GLU A 219 -39.89 6.14 6.87
N ILE A 220 -39.43 7.37 6.62
CA ILE A 220 -38.19 7.89 7.19
C ILE A 220 -38.45 8.37 8.62
N GLU A 221 -37.70 7.82 9.58
CA GLU A 221 -37.77 8.20 10.99
C GLU A 221 -36.62 9.15 11.36
N HIS A 222 -35.41 8.91 10.83
CA HIS A 222 -34.24 9.74 11.07
C HIS A 222 -33.56 10.11 9.74
N LYS A 223 -33.42 11.42 9.49
CA LYS A 223 -32.65 11.98 8.38
C LYS A 223 -31.22 12.24 8.87
N LEU A 224 -30.24 11.55 8.28
CA LEU A 224 -28.82 11.58 8.69
C LEU A 224 -27.93 12.19 7.59
N THR A 225 -28.48 13.00 6.69
CA THR A 225 -27.72 13.58 5.56
C THR A 225 -26.62 14.54 6.01
N ASP A 226 -26.82 15.27 7.12
CA ASP A 226 -25.80 16.12 7.76
C ASP A 226 -24.83 15.35 8.68
N LYS A 227 -25.16 14.11 9.04
CA LYS A 227 -24.41 13.29 10.00
C LYS A 227 -24.36 11.83 9.55
N ILE A 228 -23.81 11.63 8.36
CA ILE A 228 -23.73 10.31 7.72
C ILE A 228 -22.95 9.35 8.62
N ILE A 229 -23.53 8.19 8.90
CA ILE A 229 -22.81 7.10 9.57
C ILE A 229 -21.90 6.47 8.53
N SER A 230 -20.66 6.95 8.48
CA SER A 230 -19.73 6.58 7.43
C SER A 230 -19.38 5.09 7.47
N ARG A 231 -19.08 4.54 6.29
CA ARG A 231 -18.53 3.18 6.14
C ARG A 231 -17.36 2.92 7.07
N ASN A 232 -16.48 3.89 7.24
CA ASN A 232 -15.27 3.74 8.05
C ASN A 232 -15.60 3.54 9.53
N VAL A 233 -16.58 4.26 10.07
CA VAL A 233 -17.03 4.08 11.45
C VAL A 233 -17.50 2.65 11.67
N LEU A 234 -18.36 2.13 10.77
CA LEU A 234 -18.91 0.78 10.86
C LEU A 234 -17.84 -0.30 10.63
N LYS A 235 -16.88 -0.07 9.73
CA LYS A 235 -15.77 -0.99 9.46
C LYS A 235 -14.81 -1.11 10.65
N ASN A 236 -14.69 -0.05 11.43
CA ASN A 236 -13.73 0.08 12.52
C ASN A 236 -14.30 -0.36 13.88
N ASP A 237 -15.53 -0.87 13.95
CA ASP A 237 -16.09 -1.48 15.17
C ASP A 237 -16.14 -3.00 15.03
N GLU A 238 -15.70 -3.74 16.05
CA GLU A 238 -15.65 -5.22 16.01
C GLU A 238 -17.01 -5.85 15.68
N ARG A 239 -18.11 -5.23 16.12
CA ARG A 239 -19.47 -5.73 15.95
C ARG A 239 -20.01 -5.51 14.53
N THR A 240 -19.65 -4.40 13.88
CA THR A 240 -20.15 -4.03 12.54
C THR A 240 -19.14 -4.23 11.42
N LYS A 241 -17.88 -4.58 11.71
CA LYS A 241 -16.84 -4.80 10.68
C LYS A 241 -17.21 -5.88 9.65
N LYS A 242 -18.11 -6.81 10.04
CA LYS A 242 -18.60 -7.90 9.21
C LYS A 242 -19.99 -7.65 8.60
N LEU A 243 -20.50 -6.42 8.70
CA LEU A 243 -21.79 -6.04 8.14
C LEU A 243 -21.86 -6.43 6.66
N SER A 244 -22.96 -7.06 6.26
CA SER A 244 -23.09 -7.71 4.95
C SER A 244 -22.72 -6.80 3.77
N ILE A 245 -23.13 -5.53 3.82
CA ILE A 245 -22.83 -4.53 2.76
C ILE A 245 -21.34 -4.13 2.68
N LEU A 246 -20.57 -4.31 3.76
CA LEU A 246 -19.14 -4.02 3.82
C LEU A 246 -18.29 -5.15 3.22
N ILE A 247 -18.74 -6.39 3.40
CA ILE A 247 -18.07 -7.58 2.84
C ILE A 247 -18.51 -7.81 1.39
N TYR A 248 -19.81 -7.69 1.14
CA TYR A 248 -20.44 -7.99 -0.15
C TYR A 248 -21.15 -6.74 -0.67
N HIS A 249 -20.43 -5.88 -1.38
CA HIS A 249 -20.97 -4.62 -1.88
C HIS A 249 -21.78 -4.74 -3.18
N GLN A 250 -21.83 -5.94 -3.78
CA GLN A 250 -22.57 -6.24 -5.01
C GLN A 250 -23.99 -6.70 -4.65
N GLY A 251 -24.94 -5.76 -4.58
CA GLY A 251 -26.35 -6.04 -4.27
C GLY A 251 -27.11 -4.78 -3.86
N THR A 252 -28.44 -4.87 -3.71
CA THR A 252 -29.28 -3.70 -3.40
C THR A 252 -29.93 -3.74 -2.02
N ASN A 253 -30.07 -4.92 -1.39
CA ASN A 253 -30.77 -5.09 -0.12
C ASN A 253 -29.99 -6.04 0.80
N PHE A 254 -29.56 -5.60 1.98
CA PHE A 254 -28.66 -6.39 2.84
C PHE A 254 -29.29 -6.65 4.21
N PRO A 255 -29.22 -7.89 4.75
CA PRO A 255 -29.70 -8.16 6.10
C PRO A 255 -28.72 -7.56 7.13
N VAL A 256 -29.29 -7.07 8.23
CA VAL A 256 -28.56 -6.55 9.39
C VAL A 256 -28.90 -7.44 10.59
N LYS A 257 -27.87 -7.89 11.32
CA LYS A 257 -28.05 -8.67 12.55
C LYS A 257 -28.41 -7.75 13.71
N LYS A 258 -29.05 -8.29 14.74
CA LYS A 258 -29.47 -7.51 15.92
C LYS A 258 -28.31 -6.81 16.65
N GLU A 259 -27.15 -7.44 16.70
CA GLU A 259 -25.93 -6.84 17.26
C GLU A 259 -25.39 -5.68 16.41
N GLU A 260 -25.51 -5.77 15.08
CA GLU A 260 -25.11 -4.70 14.16
C GLU A 260 -26.10 -3.53 14.21
N GLU A 261 -27.40 -3.82 14.28
CA GLU A 261 -28.47 -2.85 14.49
C GLU A 261 -28.26 -2.05 15.78
N TYR A 262 -27.97 -2.73 16.90
CA TYR A 262 -27.71 -2.06 18.17
C TYR A 262 -26.58 -1.01 18.06
N VAL A 263 -25.51 -1.33 17.31
CA VAL A 263 -24.42 -0.38 17.09
C VAL A 263 -24.86 0.79 16.23
N ILE A 264 -25.57 0.53 15.12
CA ILE A 264 -26.06 1.60 14.24
C ILE A 264 -26.99 2.53 15.02
N GLU A 265 -27.94 2.00 15.78
CA GLU A 265 -28.85 2.80 16.61
C GLU A 265 -28.11 3.57 17.71
N SER A 266 -27.09 2.97 18.35
CA SER A 266 -26.28 3.70 19.35
C SER A 266 -25.52 4.89 18.75
N ILE A 267 -25.20 4.85 17.44
CA ILE A 267 -24.59 5.97 16.74
C ILE A 267 -25.64 7.06 16.48
N ILE A 268 -26.88 6.66 16.14
CA ILE A 268 -28.00 7.57 15.90
C ILE A 268 -28.41 8.30 17.19
N ASP A 269 -28.48 7.59 18.32
CA ASP A 269 -28.89 8.14 19.60
C ASP A 269 -27.77 8.85 20.38
N GLY A 270 -26.51 8.75 19.90
CA GLY A 270 -25.34 9.40 20.48
C GLY A 270 -24.73 8.68 21.69
N THR A 271 -25.15 7.44 21.98
CA THR A 271 -24.61 6.61 23.07
C THR A 271 -23.46 5.68 22.63
N TYR A 272 -23.06 5.77 21.37
CA TYR A 272 -22.05 4.90 20.76
C TYR A 272 -20.68 5.00 21.43
N GLU A 273 -20.23 3.87 21.98
CA GLU A 273 -18.84 3.63 22.37
C GLU A 273 -18.22 2.58 21.43
N ARG A 274 -17.09 2.95 20.82
CA ARG A 274 -16.39 2.11 19.86
C ARG A 274 -15.71 0.92 20.54
N ILE A 275 -15.93 -0.28 19.99
CA ILE A 275 -15.15 -1.47 20.33
C ILE A 275 -14.11 -1.70 19.22
N PRO A 276 -12.79 -1.51 19.49
CA PRO A 276 -11.72 -1.71 18.52
C PRO A 276 -11.73 -3.10 17.92
N THR A 277 -11.35 -3.23 16.65
CA THR A 277 -11.35 -4.56 16.02
C THR A 277 -10.19 -5.41 16.53
N LEU A 278 -10.39 -6.73 16.67
CA LEU A 278 -9.37 -7.66 17.19
C LEU A 278 -8.09 -7.73 16.33
N ASP A 279 -8.15 -7.24 15.09
CA ASP A 279 -7.03 -7.17 14.14
C ASP A 279 -6.32 -5.79 14.16
N GLU A 280 -6.78 -4.83 14.98
CA GLU A 280 -6.04 -3.60 15.22
C GLU A 280 -4.87 -3.87 16.19
N PRO A 281 -3.65 -3.40 15.87
CA PRO A 281 -2.57 -3.46 16.82
C PRO A 281 -2.96 -2.65 18.05
N LYS A 282 -2.99 -3.30 19.23
CA LYS A 282 -3.30 -2.66 20.51
C LYS A 282 -2.31 -1.51 20.76
N SER A 283 -2.72 -0.27 20.46
CA SER A 283 -2.04 0.91 20.99
C SER A 283 -2.42 1.04 22.46
N THR A 284 -1.44 0.91 23.34
CA THR A 284 -1.60 1.21 24.75
C THR A 284 -1.87 2.71 24.89
N ASN A 285 -3.11 3.05 25.25
CA ASN A 285 -3.54 4.40 25.55
C ASN A 285 -2.79 4.93 26.78
N LYS A 286 -1.89 5.88 26.55
CA LYS A 286 -1.79 7.07 27.41
C LYS A 286 -2.19 8.25 26.53
N GLU A 287 -3.22 8.95 26.97
CA GLU A 287 -3.76 10.17 26.38
C GLU A 287 -2.63 11.19 26.17
N ASN A 288 -2.15 11.31 24.94
CA ASN A 288 -1.60 12.56 24.43
C ASN A 288 -2.60 13.04 23.38
N LYS A 289 -3.28 14.15 23.68
CA LYS A 289 -4.04 14.92 22.69
C LYS A 289 -3.08 15.37 21.59
N THR A 290 -2.90 14.56 20.56
CA THR A 290 -2.30 15.01 19.30
C THR A 290 -3.37 15.85 18.61
N GLN A 291 -3.16 17.17 18.55
CA GLN A 291 -3.93 18.06 17.69
C GLN A 291 -3.87 17.47 16.27
N MET A 292 -5.01 17.01 15.72
CA MET A 292 -5.05 16.61 14.31
C MET A 292 -4.83 17.86 13.47
N ILE A 293 -3.98 17.78 12.45
CA ILE A 293 -3.69 18.85 11.49
C ILE A 293 -4.84 18.89 10.46
N ASP A 294 -5.45 20.06 10.23
CA ASP A 294 -6.47 20.26 9.20
C ASP A 294 -5.85 20.71 7.85
N VAL A 295 -4.86 19.97 7.36
CA VAL A 295 -4.21 20.28 6.06
C VAL A 295 -4.10 19.02 5.22
N CYS A 296 -4.70 19.05 4.04
CA CYS A 296 -4.62 18.00 3.05
C CYS A 296 -3.17 17.82 2.54
N LYS A 297 -2.81 16.57 2.21
CA LYS A 297 -1.47 16.19 1.72
C LYS A 297 -1.02 16.95 0.47
N ASN A 298 -1.97 17.31 -0.41
CA ASN A 298 -1.75 18.18 -1.56
C ASN A 298 -2.70 19.37 -1.44
N THR A 299 -2.18 20.58 -1.43
CA THR A 299 -2.98 21.81 -1.29
C THR A 299 -2.52 22.84 -2.31
N ILE A 300 -3.47 23.50 -2.98
CA ILE A 300 -3.19 24.63 -3.89
C ILE A 300 -3.81 25.89 -3.29
N LEU A 301 -2.99 26.90 -3.02
CA LEU A 301 -3.44 28.23 -2.63
C LEU A 301 -3.71 29.02 -3.91
N TYR A 302 -4.98 29.27 -4.22
CA TYR A 302 -5.38 30.01 -5.42
C TYR A 302 -5.91 31.40 -5.10
N GLY A 303 -5.80 32.31 -6.06
CA GLY A 303 -6.30 33.68 -5.94
C GLY A 303 -5.51 34.67 -6.79
N PRO A 304 -5.98 35.92 -6.90
CA PRO A 304 -5.32 36.97 -7.69
C PRO A 304 -3.84 37.18 -7.31
N PRO A 305 -2.98 37.67 -8.22
CA PRO A 305 -1.62 38.09 -7.88
C PRO A 305 -1.61 39.11 -6.74
N GLY A 306 -0.61 39.05 -5.86
CA GLY A 306 -0.48 39.99 -4.74
C GLY A 306 -1.35 39.71 -3.51
N THR A 307 -2.17 38.65 -3.48
CA THR A 307 -2.99 38.28 -2.31
C THR A 307 -2.26 37.52 -1.21
N GLY A 308 -0.93 37.48 -1.24
CA GLY A 308 -0.14 36.83 -0.19
C GLY A 308 -0.16 35.30 -0.20
N LYS A 309 -0.37 34.66 -1.36
CA LYS A 309 -0.30 33.18 -1.50
C LYS A 309 1.03 32.61 -1.03
N THR A 310 2.14 33.12 -1.58
CA THR A 310 3.51 32.73 -1.20
C THR A 310 3.81 33.08 0.27
N TYR A 311 3.23 34.16 0.79
CA TYR A 311 3.31 34.50 2.21
C TYR A 311 2.60 33.45 3.07
N SER A 312 1.42 33.01 2.65
CA SER A 312 0.60 32.02 3.35
C SER A 312 1.22 30.62 3.28
N SER A 313 1.81 30.21 2.14
CA SER A 313 2.41 28.88 1.99
C SER A 313 3.53 28.62 3.00
N ILE A 314 4.25 29.66 3.44
CA ILE A 314 5.23 29.60 4.53
C ILE A 314 4.56 29.21 5.85
N GLN A 315 3.42 29.82 6.18
CA GLN A 315 2.66 29.51 7.40
C GLN A 315 2.09 28.09 7.36
N TYR A 316 1.55 27.66 6.22
CA TYR A 316 1.11 26.27 6.00
C TYR A 316 2.26 25.28 6.17
N ALA A 317 3.42 25.57 5.59
CA ALA A 317 4.57 24.69 5.71
C ALA A 317 5.00 24.51 7.16
N VAL A 318 5.09 25.61 7.93
CA VAL A 318 5.43 25.55 9.36
C VAL A 318 4.36 24.80 10.15
N ALA A 319 3.08 25.03 9.90
CA ALA A 319 1.98 24.31 10.55
C ALA A 319 2.05 22.80 10.31
N ILE A 320 2.35 22.37 9.08
CA ILE A 320 2.50 20.95 8.72
C ILE A 320 3.71 20.33 9.43
N ILE A 321 4.86 20.99 9.44
CA ILE A 321 6.08 20.48 10.10
C ILE A 321 5.90 20.38 11.62
N GLU A 322 5.27 21.38 12.24
CA GLU A 322 5.04 21.44 13.69
C GLU A 322 3.79 20.68 14.14
N GLU A 323 2.99 20.20 13.20
CA GLU A 323 1.72 19.51 13.42
C GLU A 323 0.70 20.33 14.22
N LYS A 324 0.63 21.61 13.89
CA LYS A 324 -0.31 22.55 14.47
C LYS A 324 -1.44 22.86 13.51
N GLN A 325 -2.53 23.35 14.07
CA GLN A 325 -3.59 23.98 13.29
C GLN A 325 -3.06 25.24 12.59
N ILE A 326 -3.53 25.49 11.37
CA ILE A 326 -3.05 26.62 10.57
C ILE A 326 -3.44 27.96 11.20
N GLU A 327 -4.59 28.03 11.86
CA GLU A 327 -5.07 29.21 12.61
C GLU A 327 -4.12 29.57 13.76
N GLU A 328 -3.55 28.57 14.44
CA GLU A 328 -2.60 28.79 15.53
C GLU A 328 -1.33 29.45 15.00
N VAL A 329 -0.79 28.96 13.88
CA VAL A 329 0.42 29.52 13.25
C VAL A 329 0.14 30.89 12.61
N LYS A 330 -1.07 31.12 12.07
CA LYS A 330 -1.48 32.43 11.52
C LYS A 330 -1.63 33.50 12.61
N ALA A 331 -1.94 33.11 13.84
CA ALA A 331 -2.01 34.02 14.99
C ALA A 331 -0.62 34.42 15.51
N GLU A 332 0.44 33.68 15.17
CA GLU A 332 1.82 34.03 15.51
C GLU A 332 2.37 35.18 14.65
N GLY A 333 3.35 35.92 15.17
CA GLY A 333 4.03 36.97 14.42
C GLY A 333 4.83 36.39 13.23
N TYR A 334 4.64 36.95 12.04
CA TYR A 334 5.22 36.43 10.80
C TYR A 334 6.74 36.25 10.85
N GLU A 335 7.47 37.19 11.45
CA GLU A 335 8.93 37.13 11.55
C GLU A 335 9.40 35.87 12.31
N ALA A 336 8.68 35.48 13.36
CA ALA A 336 8.98 34.27 14.12
C ALA A 336 8.71 33.01 13.29
N VAL A 337 7.59 32.96 12.57
CA VAL A 337 7.23 31.86 11.67
C VAL A 337 8.24 31.73 10.53
N PHE A 338 8.63 32.86 9.91
CA PHE A 338 9.59 32.89 8.83
C PHE A 338 10.98 32.39 9.27
N LYS A 339 11.41 32.75 10.49
CA LYS A 339 12.67 32.22 11.05
C LYS A 339 12.64 30.70 11.23
N ARG A 340 11.51 30.12 11.65
CA ARG A 340 11.35 28.66 11.75
C ARG A 340 11.30 28.01 10.37
N TYR A 341 10.60 28.62 9.41
CA TYR A 341 10.60 28.19 8.01
C TYR A 341 12.02 28.09 7.43
N LEU A 342 12.85 29.12 7.61
CA LEU A 342 14.24 29.12 7.13
C LEU A 342 15.03 27.98 7.77
N LYS A 343 14.89 27.77 9.08
CA LYS A 343 15.52 26.65 9.79
C LYS A 343 15.09 25.30 9.20
N TYR A 344 13.78 25.08 8.99
CA TYR A 344 13.28 23.83 8.42
C TYR A 344 13.70 23.61 6.96
N LYS A 345 13.91 24.70 6.21
CA LYS A 345 14.51 24.63 4.87
C LYS A 345 15.99 24.21 4.93
N ASP A 346 16.76 24.79 5.85
CA ASP A 346 18.17 24.44 6.06
C ASP A 346 18.35 22.99 6.57
N ASP A 347 17.41 22.52 7.39
CA ASP A 347 17.32 21.13 7.86
C ASP A 347 16.82 20.16 6.76
N GLY A 348 16.44 20.67 5.58
CA GLY A 348 15.96 19.87 4.45
C GLY A 348 14.55 19.31 4.61
N LEU A 349 13.79 19.77 5.60
CA LEU A 349 12.38 19.42 5.80
C LEU A 349 11.44 20.15 4.84
N ILE A 350 11.87 21.32 4.36
CA ILE A 350 11.12 22.11 3.39
C ILE A 350 11.97 22.31 2.12
N ALA A 351 11.38 22.04 0.96
CA ALA A 351 11.92 22.44 -0.33
C ALA A 351 11.00 23.49 -0.97
N PHE A 352 11.59 24.39 -1.76
CA PHE A 352 10.87 25.44 -2.47
C PHE A 352 11.37 25.50 -3.90
N THR A 353 10.46 25.48 -4.86
CA THR A 353 10.71 25.70 -6.27
C THR A 353 9.66 26.62 -6.87
N THR A 354 9.93 27.15 -8.06
CA THR A 354 8.98 27.97 -8.81
C THR A 354 8.85 27.39 -10.21
N PHE A 355 7.62 27.12 -10.65
CA PHE A 355 7.39 26.63 -12.01
C PHE A 355 7.43 27.75 -13.04
N HIS A 356 8.00 27.44 -14.20
CA HIS A 356 8.02 28.28 -15.39
C HIS A 356 7.74 27.44 -16.64
N GLN A 357 7.43 28.09 -17.76
CA GLN A 357 7.02 27.40 -18.99
C GLN A 357 8.03 26.38 -19.53
N SER A 358 9.33 26.63 -19.31
CA SER A 358 10.41 25.73 -19.71
C SER A 358 10.74 24.63 -18.69
N PHE A 359 10.09 24.61 -17.52
CA PHE A 359 10.36 23.61 -16.49
C PHE A 359 9.80 22.26 -16.94
N SER A 360 10.56 21.19 -16.84
CA SER A 360 10.14 19.87 -17.32
C SER A 360 10.43 18.75 -16.32
N TYR A 361 10.15 17.53 -16.78
CA TYR A 361 10.31 16.32 -16.00
C TYR A 361 11.76 16.12 -15.56
N GLU A 362 12.70 16.48 -16.43
CA GLU A 362 14.14 16.27 -16.27
C GLU A 362 14.74 17.07 -15.10
N GLU A 363 14.18 18.25 -14.78
CA GLU A 363 14.58 18.98 -13.58
C GLU A 363 13.81 18.55 -12.32
N PHE A 364 12.60 18.02 -12.49
CA PHE A 364 11.71 17.71 -11.38
C PHE A 364 11.89 16.31 -10.81
N ILE A 365 12.00 15.30 -11.67
CA ILE A 365 11.98 13.88 -11.32
C ILE A 365 13.33 13.23 -11.59
N GLU A 366 13.76 13.13 -12.84
CA GLU A 366 15.10 12.68 -13.22
C GLU A 366 15.39 13.03 -14.68
N GLY A 367 16.66 13.32 -14.98
CA GLY A 367 17.10 13.69 -16.31
C GLY A 367 18.54 13.30 -16.56
N ILE A 368 18.90 13.12 -17.83
CA ILE A 368 20.26 12.80 -18.26
C ILE A 368 21.06 14.11 -18.35
N ARG A 369 22.25 14.15 -17.73
CA ARG A 369 23.19 15.27 -17.88
C ARG A 369 24.56 14.78 -18.36
N PRO A 370 25.24 15.56 -19.22
CA PRO A 370 26.61 15.27 -19.59
C PRO A 370 27.54 15.55 -18.41
N VAL A 371 28.43 14.60 -18.11
CA VAL A 371 29.51 14.73 -17.14
C VAL A 371 30.82 14.79 -17.93
N VAL A 372 31.58 15.86 -17.72
CA VAL A 372 32.90 16.02 -18.32
C VAL A 372 33.92 15.39 -17.38
N LEU A 373 34.57 14.31 -17.82
CA LEU A 373 35.75 13.80 -17.14
C LEU A 373 36.84 14.87 -17.29
N SER A 374 37.26 15.47 -16.17
CA SER A 374 38.35 16.45 -16.19
C SER A 374 39.69 15.74 -16.39
N GLU A 375 40.20 15.89 -17.60
CA GLU A 375 41.60 15.97 -18.03
C GLU A 375 42.59 14.90 -17.53
N ASP A 376 42.72 13.81 -18.31
CA ASP A 376 44.06 13.32 -18.63
C ASP A 376 44.64 14.19 -19.75
N LYS A 377 45.76 14.87 -19.45
CA LYS A 377 46.59 15.55 -20.44
C LYS A 377 47.27 14.52 -21.34
N SER A 378 46.55 14.05 -22.35
CA SER A 378 47.14 13.59 -23.60
C SER A 378 46.10 13.70 -24.70
N GLU A 379 46.50 14.25 -25.84
CA GLU A 379 45.68 14.57 -27.01
C GLU A 379 44.82 13.39 -27.49
N SER A 380 43.57 13.30 -27.01
CA SER A 380 42.43 12.70 -27.71
C SER A 380 41.15 12.94 -26.91
N THR A 381 40.22 13.72 -27.48
CA THR A 381 38.79 13.84 -27.13
C THR A 381 38.38 13.59 -25.69
N SER A 382 38.04 14.65 -24.95
CA SER A 382 37.31 14.55 -23.68
C SER A 382 36.02 13.76 -23.90
N GLU A 383 35.98 12.50 -23.46
CA GLU A 383 34.79 11.66 -23.58
C GLU A 383 33.69 12.25 -22.68
N ILE A 384 32.58 12.65 -23.30
CA ILE A 384 31.38 13.10 -22.59
C ILE A 384 30.62 11.84 -22.17
N GLU A 385 30.52 11.61 -20.86
CA GLU A 385 29.66 10.55 -20.30
C GLU A 385 28.28 11.14 -19.97
N TYR A 386 27.23 10.33 -20.05
CA TYR A 386 25.87 10.74 -19.73
C TYR A 386 25.42 10.04 -18.45
N GLU A 387 25.17 10.80 -17.39
CA GLU A 387 24.69 10.27 -16.10
C GLU A 387 23.23 10.70 -15.87
N VAL A 388 22.43 9.78 -15.32
CA VAL A 388 21.07 10.11 -14.86
C VAL A 388 21.17 10.81 -13.51
N HIS A 389 20.63 12.02 -13.42
CA HIS A 389 20.56 12.80 -12.20
C HIS A 389 19.13 12.87 -11.67
N ASP A 390 18.99 12.74 -10.36
CA ASP A 390 17.73 12.95 -9.66
C ASP A 390 17.30 14.41 -9.76
N GLY A 391 16.04 14.62 -10.13
CA GLY A 391 15.37 15.91 -10.09
C GLY A 391 15.00 16.32 -8.66
N ILE A 392 14.63 17.58 -8.49
CA ILE A 392 14.46 18.20 -7.17
C ILE A 392 13.39 17.53 -6.30
N PHE A 393 12.31 17.01 -6.89
CA PHE A 393 11.23 16.35 -6.17
C PHE A 393 11.56 14.90 -5.83
N LYS A 394 12.15 14.14 -6.78
CA LYS A 394 12.65 12.79 -6.50
C LYS A 394 13.66 12.78 -5.36
N ALA A 395 14.66 13.66 -5.44
CA ALA A 395 15.68 13.79 -4.42
C ALA A 395 15.10 14.20 -3.05
N PHE A 396 14.01 14.95 -3.02
CA PHE A 396 13.30 15.31 -1.79
C PHE A 396 12.53 14.12 -1.19
N CYS A 397 11.79 13.39 -2.03
CA CYS A 397 11.04 12.19 -1.64
C CYS A 397 11.96 11.07 -1.14
N ASP A 398 13.08 10.82 -1.81
CA ASP A 398 14.05 9.77 -1.42
C ASP A 398 14.63 10.03 -0.01
N LYS A 399 14.69 11.30 0.40
CA LYS A 399 15.13 11.73 1.74
C LYS A 399 14.02 11.73 2.78
N ALA A 400 12.76 11.58 2.38
CA ALA A 400 11.64 11.81 3.28
C ALA A 400 11.54 10.78 4.42
N GLY A 401 12.08 9.59 4.22
CA GLY A 401 12.18 8.55 5.26
C GLY A 401 13.22 8.82 6.34
N THR A 402 14.07 9.85 6.19
CA THR A 402 15.12 10.16 7.18
C THR A 402 14.48 10.74 8.45
N PRO A 403 14.62 10.09 9.62
CA PRO A 403 14.10 10.60 10.88
C PRO A 403 14.84 11.87 11.32
N VAL A 404 14.14 12.78 12.01
CA VAL A 404 14.73 14.01 12.55
C VAL A 404 14.62 14.05 14.07
N ARG A 405 15.71 14.50 14.70
CA ARG A 405 15.91 14.53 16.14
C ARG A 405 14.94 15.51 16.84
N ASN A 406 14.07 14.99 17.70
CA ASN A 406 13.56 15.72 18.86
C ASN A 406 14.27 15.17 20.12
N GLY A 407 14.56 16.03 21.10
CA GLY A 407 15.37 15.78 22.31
C GLY A 407 15.60 14.33 22.80
N THR A 408 16.89 14.01 23.00
CA THR A 408 17.49 12.92 23.81
C THR A 408 17.07 11.44 23.59
N SER A 409 18.02 10.67 23.02
CA SER A 409 18.12 9.21 22.76
C SER A 409 17.24 8.64 21.62
N SER A 410 17.74 7.99 20.54
CA SER A 410 19.03 7.38 20.16
C SER A 410 19.31 7.54 18.63
N ASP A 411 20.11 8.53 18.23
CA ASP A 411 20.44 8.82 16.82
C ASP A 411 20.86 7.55 16.05
N LEU A 412 20.16 7.22 14.96
CA LEU A 412 20.54 6.11 14.06
C LEU A 412 21.90 6.34 13.39
N GLY A 413 22.45 7.55 13.52
CA GLY A 413 23.77 7.94 13.02
C GLY A 413 23.77 8.38 11.56
N LEU A 414 22.59 8.62 10.97
CA LEU A 414 22.45 8.96 9.55
C LEU A 414 23.01 10.35 9.24
N GLY A 415 23.68 10.46 8.09
CA GLY A 415 24.19 11.72 7.58
C GLY A 415 23.07 12.65 7.08
N LYS A 416 23.43 13.88 6.71
CA LYS A 416 22.46 14.85 6.15
C LYS A 416 21.85 14.39 4.81
N ASN A 417 22.64 13.69 3.99
CA ASN A 417 22.25 13.17 2.68
C ASN A 417 22.82 11.76 2.49
N PRO A 418 22.29 10.76 3.22
CA PRO A 418 22.92 9.44 3.25
C PRO A 418 22.68 8.70 1.93
N THR A 419 23.70 7.98 1.48
CA THR A 419 23.64 7.06 0.33
C THR A 419 23.52 5.63 0.82
N VAL A 420 22.80 4.78 0.08
CA VAL A 420 22.70 3.35 0.35
C VAL A 420 23.73 2.59 -0.49
N TRP A 421 24.66 1.91 0.18
CA TRP A 421 25.75 1.16 -0.43
C TRP A 421 25.54 -0.34 -0.29
N LYS A 422 25.91 -1.10 -1.31
CA LYS A 422 26.14 -2.54 -1.21
C LYS A 422 27.58 -2.77 -0.77
N VAL A 423 27.80 -3.75 0.11
CA VAL A 423 29.14 -4.31 0.40
C VAL A 423 29.12 -5.84 0.29
N SER A 424 30.13 -6.44 -0.33
CA SER A 424 30.42 -7.87 -0.19
C SER A 424 31.52 -8.06 0.85
N LEU A 425 31.23 -8.84 1.88
CA LEU A 425 32.18 -9.22 2.91
C LEU A 425 32.77 -10.59 2.52
N GLU A 426 33.92 -10.55 1.84
CA GLU A 426 34.61 -11.69 1.21
C GLU A 426 33.86 -12.27 -0.02
N GLY A 427 32.61 -12.71 0.16
CA GLY A 427 31.78 -13.31 -0.89
C GLY A 427 30.30 -13.41 -0.52
N THR A 428 29.53 -14.22 -1.25
CA THR A 428 28.13 -14.56 -0.93
C THR A 428 28.05 -15.78 0.00
N GLY A 429 27.01 -15.88 0.83
CA GLY A 429 26.81 -16.98 1.77
C GLY A 429 27.78 -16.96 2.95
N GLU A 430 27.48 -17.68 4.03
CA GLU A 430 28.24 -17.65 5.29
C GLU A 430 29.77 -17.80 5.13
N ASN A 431 30.52 -16.93 5.80
CA ASN A 431 31.99 -16.97 5.85
C ASN A 431 32.51 -16.27 7.12
N PHE A 432 33.78 -16.53 7.45
CA PHE A 432 34.40 -16.03 8.67
C PHE A 432 34.48 -14.49 8.69
N THR A 433 34.92 -13.87 7.59
CA THR A 433 35.06 -12.41 7.50
C THR A 433 33.74 -11.71 7.78
N ARG A 434 32.63 -12.23 7.28
CA ARG A 434 31.30 -11.67 7.51
C ARG A 434 30.91 -11.76 8.97
N SER A 435 30.97 -12.95 9.58
CA SER A 435 30.60 -13.11 11.00
C SER A 435 31.42 -12.18 11.89
N GLU A 436 32.72 -12.05 11.60
CA GLU A 436 33.64 -11.16 12.30
C GLU A 436 33.26 -9.67 12.13
N CYS A 437 32.95 -9.24 10.90
CA CYS A 437 32.47 -7.88 10.61
C CYS A 437 31.18 -7.53 11.37
N MET A 438 30.25 -8.49 11.47
CA MET A 438 28.98 -8.33 12.20
C MET A 438 29.17 -8.26 13.72
N GLU A 439 30.14 -9.01 14.25
CA GLU A 439 30.47 -9.05 15.67
C GLU A 439 31.23 -7.80 16.10
N LYS A 440 32.27 -7.41 15.35
CA LYS A 440 33.14 -6.27 15.70
C LYS A 440 32.62 -4.91 15.27
N GLY A 441 31.55 -4.84 14.46
CA GLY A 441 30.94 -3.57 14.06
C GLY A 441 31.75 -2.83 13.01
N HIS A 442 32.17 -3.53 11.95
CA HIS A 442 32.86 -2.92 10.81
C HIS A 442 32.55 -3.62 9.51
N ILE A 443 33.03 -3.05 8.40
CA ILE A 443 33.11 -3.70 7.09
C ILE A 443 34.56 -3.75 6.64
N ARG A 444 34.93 -4.79 5.90
CA ARG A 444 36.30 -4.97 5.38
C ARG A 444 36.30 -5.27 3.89
N ILE A 445 37.25 -4.66 3.16
CA ILE A 445 37.48 -4.92 1.73
C ILE A 445 38.98 -5.16 1.46
N GLY A 446 39.27 -5.78 0.32
CA GLY A 446 40.62 -6.19 -0.07
C GLY A 446 41.36 -5.15 -0.89
N TRP A 447 42.05 -5.62 -1.93
CA TRP A 447 43.07 -4.87 -2.69
C TRP A 447 44.24 -4.45 -1.80
N ASP A 448 44.69 -5.40 -0.97
CA ASP A 448 45.80 -5.18 -0.05
C ASP A 448 47.14 -5.09 -0.78
N ASP A 449 47.24 -5.65 -2.00
CA ASP A 449 48.42 -5.59 -2.88
C ASP A 449 48.80 -4.17 -3.30
N TYR A 450 47.85 -3.23 -3.33
CA TYR A 450 48.16 -1.81 -3.55
C TYR A 450 48.78 -1.13 -2.32
N GLY A 451 48.85 -1.83 -1.18
CA GLY A 451 49.40 -1.32 0.06
C GLY A 451 48.49 -0.31 0.77
N LYS A 452 48.94 0.17 1.94
CA LYS A 452 48.16 1.05 2.81
C LYS A 452 47.78 2.38 2.17
N ILE A 453 48.65 2.96 1.36
CA ILE A 453 48.51 4.32 0.82
C ILE A 453 48.18 4.23 -0.67
N LEU A 454 47.01 4.75 -1.06
CA LEU A 454 46.64 4.95 -2.44
C LEU A 454 47.11 6.35 -2.88
N SER A 455 47.90 6.41 -3.95
CA SER A 455 48.34 7.67 -4.58
C SER A 455 47.56 7.93 -5.88
N GLU A 456 47.56 9.18 -6.35
CA GLU A 456 47.00 9.52 -7.67
C GLU A 456 47.70 8.78 -8.83
N THR A 457 48.94 8.34 -8.61
CA THR A 457 49.75 7.56 -9.56
C THR A 457 49.58 6.05 -9.42
N THR A 458 48.63 5.57 -8.61
CA THR A 458 48.41 4.13 -8.40
C THR A 458 47.92 3.48 -9.69
N ASP A 459 48.68 2.50 -10.19
CA ASP A 459 48.30 1.74 -11.37
C ASP A 459 47.26 0.66 -11.02
N TYR A 460 46.00 0.95 -11.35
CA TYR A 460 44.89 0.04 -11.11
C TYR A 460 44.74 -1.08 -12.15
N SER A 461 45.61 -1.15 -13.16
CA SER A 461 45.53 -2.16 -14.22
C SER A 461 45.88 -3.57 -13.75
N LEU A 462 46.65 -3.68 -12.66
CA LEU A 462 47.19 -4.95 -12.17
C LEU A 462 46.17 -5.81 -11.42
N TYR A 463 45.36 -5.19 -10.53
CA TYR A 463 44.42 -5.92 -9.66
C TYR A 463 42.97 -5.41 -9.81
N ASN A 464 42.71 -4.52 -10.78
CA ASN A 464 41.44 -3.80 -10.94
C ASN A 464 41.04 -3.09 -9.63
N GLY A 465 39.78 -2.66 -9.48
CA GLY A 465 39.27 -2.12 -8.21
C GLY A 465 39.28 -0.60 -8.07
N LYS A 466 39.72 0.16 -9.08
CA LYS A 466 39.68 1.65 -9.09
C LYS A 466 38.34 2.20 -8.61
N PHE A 467 37.23 1.69 -9.15
CA PHE A 467 35.89 2.14 -8.80
C PHE A 467 35.47 1.76 -7.38
N VAL A 468 35.84 0.56 -6.92
CA VAL A 468 35.53 0.07 -5.56
C VAL A 468 36.30 0.88 -4.53
N LEU A 469 37.59 1.10 -4.75
CA LEU A 469 38.44 1.88 -3.85
C LEU A 469 38.05 3.35 -3.83
N ASN A 470 37.71 3.93 -4.98
CA ASN A 470 37.17 5.29 -5.04
C ASN A 470 35.83 5.39 -4.30
N ALA A 471 34.94 4.40 -4.46
CA ALA A 471 33.69 4.35 -3.72
C ALA A 471 33.93 4.27 -2.21
N PHE A 472 34.82 3.38 -1.76
CA PHE A 472 35.10 3.14 -0.36
C PHE A 472 35.87 4.29 0.34
N TYR A 473 36.85 4.91 -0.32
CA TYR A 473 37.64 5.98 0.30
C TYR A 473 37.02 7.37 0.09
N ASN A 474 36.57 7.67 -1.12
CA ASN A 474 36.26 9.06 -1.50
C ASN A 474 34.76 9.34 -1.55
N LYS A 475 33.92 8.35 -1.89
CA LYS A 475 32.46 8.57 -2.05
C LYS A 475 31.67 8.23 -0.81
N MET A 476 31.94 7.10 -0.17
CA MET A 476 31.24 6.66 1.05
C MET A 476 31.59 7.58 2.23
N GLN A 477 30.57 8.11 2.90
CA GLN A 477 30.72 9.09 3.99
C GLN A 477 30.20 8.53 5.32
N ILE A 478 30.64 9.15 6.42
CA ILE A 478 30.03 8.91 7.73
C ILE A 478 28.54 9.28 7.67
N GLY A 479 27.72 8.35 8.16
CA GLY A 479 26.27 8.44 8.16
C GLY A 479 25.58 7.86 6.93
N ASP A 480 26.31 7.33 5.96
CA ASP A 480 25.75 6.53 4.88
C ASP A 480 25.25 5.17 5.39
N ILE A 481 24.30 4.57 4.66
CA ILE A 481 23.78 3.22 4.93
C ILE A 481 24.59 2.21 4.12
N VAL A 482 24.94 1.09 4.75
CA VAL A 482 25.56 -0.05 4.09
C VAL A 482 24.70 -1.30 4.27
N MET A 483 24.54 -2.06 3.18
CA MET A 483 23.84 -3.33 3.12
C MET A 483 24.82 -4.45 2.77
N SER A 484 24.91 -5.46 3.64
CA SER A 484 25.75 -6.63 3.42
C SER A 484 25.08 -7.59 2.44
N CYS A 485 25.78 -7.91 1.34
CA CYS A 485 25.32 -8.83 0.31
C CYS A 485 25.51 -10.28 0.77
N TYR A 486 24.41 -11.04 0.81
CA TYR A 486 24.41 -12.45 1.14
C TYR A 486 24.25 -13.33 -0.10
N SER A 487 23.43 -12.90 -1.06
CA SER A 487 23.31 -13.54 -2.38
C SER A 487 23.15 -12.48 -3.48
N LYS A 488 23.01 -12.89 -4.74
CA LYS A 488 22.71 -11.94 -5.84
C LYS A 488 21.40 -11.15 -5.65
N ASN A 489 20.50 -11.61 -4.78
CA ASN A 489 19.18 -11.00 -4.58
C ASN A 489 18.95 -10.54 -3.13
N THR A 490 19.71 -11.10 -2.17
CA THR A 490 19.40 -10.94 -0.75
C THR A 490 20.53 -10.32 0.07
N ILE A 491 20.13 -9.58 1.10
CA ILE A 491 21.01 -8.99 2.11
C ILE A 491 20.81 -9.66 3.47
N ASP A 492 21.84 -9.62 4.32
CA ASP A 492 21.80 -10.19 5.66
C ASP A 492 22.05 -9.20 6.80
N ALA A 493 22.45 -7.97 6.48
CA ALA A 493 22.61 -6.91 7.46
C ALA A 493 22.42 -5.51 6.84
N ILE A 494 22.01 -4.57 7.69
CA ILE A 494 21.93 -3.15 7.39
C ILE A 494 22.63 -2.39 8.50
N GLY A 495 23.55 -1.49 8.15
CA GLY A 495 24.29 -0.68 9.12
C GLY A 495 24.52 0.75 8.64
N VAL A 496 25.02 1.58 9.54
CA VAL A 496 25.37 2.98 9.26
C VAL A 496 26.87 3.17 9.45
N ILE A 497 27.53 3.81 8.48
CA ILE A 497 28.96 4.10 8.52
C ILE A 497 29.24 5.11 9.65
N THR A 498 30.17 4.80 10.54
CA THR A 498 30.51 5.65 11.70
C THR A 498 31.96 6.12 11.71
N GLY A 499 32.78 5.64 10.78
CA GLY A 499 34.21 5.97 10.73
C GLY A 499 34.75 6.16 9.33
N GLU A 500 35.85 6.89 9.27
CA GLU A 500 36.72 7.02 8.11
C GLU A 500 37.41 5.68 7.77
N PRO A 501 37.94 5.52 6.55
CA PRO A 501 38.58 4.28 6.15
C PRO A 501 39.94 4.12 6.84
N GLU A 502 40.12 3.01 7.53
CA GLU A 502 41.30 2.64 8.31
C GLU A 502 42.02 1.45 7.66
N TRP A 503 43.32 1.31 7.89
CA TRP A 503 44.12 0.15 7.48
C TRP A 503 44.57 -0.63 8.71
N HIS A 504 44.32 -1.92 8.70
CA HIS A 504 44.51 -2.82 9.85
C HIS A 504 45.45 -3.97 9.48
N ASP A 505 46.68 -3.91 9.98
CA ASP A 505 47.73 -4.91 9.72
C ASP A 505 47.53 -6.22 10.48
N GLU A 506 46.63 -6.24 11.47
CA GLU A 506 46.29 -7.43 12.25
C GLU A 506 45.50 -8.49 11.47
N TYR A 507 44.90 -8.12 10.33
CA TYR A 507 44.20 -9.06 9.45
C TYR A 507 45.16 -9.61 8.40
N GLU A 508 45.02 -10.88 8.04
CA GLU A 508 45.82 -11.50 6.96
C GLU A 508 45.44 -10.90 5.60
N ASP A 509 44.14 -10.87 5.30
CA ASP A 509 43.52 -10.29 4.10
C ASP A 509 42.34 -9.36 4.47
N TYR A 510 41.93 -8.54 3.51
CA TYR A 510 40.87 -7.53 3.64
C TYR A 510 41.21 -6.51 4.73
N LYS A 511 42.36 -5.83 4.57
CA LYS A 511 42.94 -4.93 5.59
C LYS A 511 42.31 -3.54 5.62
N ARG A 512 41.44 -3.23 4.68
CA ARG A 512 40.77 -1.92 4.58
C ARG A 512 39.45 -1.95 5.30
N VAL A 513 39.33 -1.18 6.37
CA VAL A 513 38.22 -1.29 7.33
C VAL A 513 37.47 0.04 7.44
N ARG A 514 36.15 -0.03 7.61
CA ARG A 514 35.34 1.12 8.06
C ARG A 514 34.44 0.67 9.21
N LYS A 515 34.35 1.50 10.24
CA LYS A 515 33.45 1.25 11.39
C LYS A 515 31.99 1.40 10.98
N VAL A 516 31.16 0.48 11.44
CA VAL A 516 29.73 0.39 11.11
C VAL A 516 28.92 0.10 12.36
N ASN A 517 27.90 0.91 12.59
CA ASN A 517 26.86 0.59 13.56
C ASN A 517 25.79 -0.26 12.87
N TRP A 518 25.77 -1.57 13.12
CA TRP A 518 24.79 -2.47 12.53
C TRP A 518 23.41 -2.26 13.16
N LEU A 519 22.44 -1.83 12.35
CA LEU A 519 21.04 -1.68 12.74
C LEU A 519 20.30 -3.02 12.69
N LEU A 520 20.59 -3.85 11.68
CA LEU A 520 20.06 -5.20 11.52
C LEU A 520 21.20 -6.18 11.21
N LYS A 521 21.09 -7.41 11.72
CA LYS A 521 21.99 -8.52 11.45
C LYS A 521 21.22 -9.82 11.35
N GLY A 522 21.71 -10.77 10.56
CA GLY A 522 21.16 -12.13 10.45
C GLY A 522 19.78 -12.20 9.79
N ILE A 523 19.44 -11.22 8.95
CA ILE A 523 18.21 -11.24 8.15
C ILE A 523 18.44 -12.01 6.84
N ASN A 524 17.36 -12.26 6.09
CA ASN A 524 17.45 -12.72 4.71
C ASN A 524 16.38 -11.99 3.91
N GLU A 525 16.68 -10.75 3.53
CA GLU A 525 15.73 -9.87 2.83
C GLU A 525 16.08 -9.83 1.34
N ASP A 526 15.10 -10.19 0.49
CA ASP A 526 15.19 -9.96 -0.95
C ASP A 526 14.96 -8.48 -1.25
N ILE A 527 15.91 -7.87 -1.96
CA ILE A 527 15.89 -6.44 -2.28
C ILE A 527 15.73 -6.18 -3.78
N VAL A 528 15.47 -7.18 -4.62
CA VAL A 528 15.42 -7.00 -6.08
C VAL A 528 14.39 -5.96 -6.49
N ASP A 529 13.17 -6.05 -5.96
CA ASP A 529 12.09 -5.12 -6.28
C ASP A 529 12.41 -3.68 -5.83
N LEU A 530 13.08 -3.54 -4.69
CA LEU A 530 13.54 -2.26 -4.15
C LEU A 530 14.76 -1.73 -4.90
N ASN A 531 15.59 -2.61 -5.45
CA ASN A 531 16.77 -2.28 -6.23
C ASN A 531 16.46 -2.20 -7.73
N ALA A 532 15.35 -1.53 -8.08
CA ALA A 532 14.95 -1.29 -9.47
C ALA A 532 14.76 -2.58 -10.30
N GLY A 533 14.32 -3.67 -9.68
CA GLY A 533 14.18 -4.97 -10.33
C GLY A 533 15.51 -5.63 -10.74
N LYS A 534 16.65 -5.10 -10.28
CA LYS A 534 17.99 -5.56 -10.65
C LYS A 534 18.59 -6.41 -9.54
N ASN A 535 19.16 -7.56 -9.92
CA ASN A 535 20.04 -8.32 -9.04
C ASN A 535 21.31 -7.53 -8.73
N MET A 536 21.88 -7.75 -7.56
CA MET A 536 23.20 -7.22 -7.22
C MET A 536 24.29 -7.85 -8.10
N ILE A 537 25.24 -7.02 -8.52
CA ILE A 537 26.37 -7.46 -9.34
C ILE A 537 27.55 -7.89 -8.44
N PRO A 538 28.51 -8.69 -8.97
CA PRO A 538 29.64 -9.20 -8.20
C PRO A 538 30.64 -8.15 -7.66
N SER A 539 30.48 -6.85 -7.98
CA SER A 539 31.37 -5.79 -7.50
C SER A 539 31.26 -5.60 -5.98
N THR A 540 32.39 -5.49 -5.27
CA THR A 540 32.43 -5.47 -3.81
C THR A 540 31.68 -4.29 -3.19
N VAL A 541 31.88 -3.06 -3.69
CA VAL A 541 31.23 -1.85 -3.18
C VAL A 541 30.69 -1.02 -4.32
N TYR A 542 29.41 -0.66 -4.25
CA TYR A 542 28.79 0.30 -5.15
C TYR A 542 27.45 0.81 -4.57
N LYS A 543 26.96 1.94 -5.10
CA LYS A 543 25.69 2.55 -4.71
C LYS A 543 24.51 1.70 -5.21
N LEU A 544 23.59 1.35 -4.31
CA LEU A 544 22.35 0.67 -4.67
C LEU A 544 21.32 1.65 -5.23
N SER A 545 20.39 1.13 -6.02
CA SER A 545 19.21 1.89 -6.49
C SER A 545 18.07 1.86 -5.46
N ILE A 546 18.43 1.83 -4.17
CA ILE A 546 17.50 1.77 -3.03
C ILE A 546 17.50 3.12 -2.32
N SER A 547 16.31 3.65 -2.04
CA SER A 547 16.16 4.89 -1.28
C SER A 547 16.46 4.68 0.21
N VAL A 548 16.81 5.76 0.91
CA VAL A 548 17.00 5.72 2.37
C VAL A 548 15.70 5.33 3.07
N SER A 549 14.56 5.79 2.55
CA SER A 549 13.23 5.42 3.05
C SER A 549 13.00 3.91 2.98
N ASP A 550 13.26 3.29 1.82
CA ASP A 550 13.08 1.84 1.63
C ASP A 550 14.02 1.06 2.53
N ALA A 551 15.29 1.49 2.66
CA ALA A 551 16.24 0.87 3.59
C ALA A 551 15.72 0.90 5.03
N LEU A 552 15.19 2.04 5.50
CA LEU A 552 14.64 2.18 6.85
C LEU A 552 13.33 1.42 7.05
N GLN A 553 12.52 1.22 6.01
CA GLN A 553 11.35 0.35 6.06
C GLN A 553 11.75 -1.10 6.32
N ILE A 554 12.85 -1.58 5.72
CA ILE A 554 13.40 -2.90 6.04
C ILE A 554 13.84 -2.96 7.51
N VAL A 555 14.54 -1.93 8.01
CA VAL A 555 14.92 -1.82 9.43
C VAL A 555 13.67 -1.90 10.33
N LYS A 556 12.62 -1.14 10.01
CA LYS A 556 11.37 -1.10 10.79
C LYS A 556 10.62 -2.43 10.74
N LYS A 557 10.63 -3.12 9.59
CA LYS A 557 10.01 -4.43 9.39
C LYS A 557 10.63 -5.50 10.31
N HIS A 558 11.96 -5.52 10.43
CA HIS A 558 12.68 -6.57 11.18
C HIS A 558 13.03 -6.19 12.62
N SER A 559 13.04 -4.90 12.96
CA SER A 559 13.34 -4.42 14.31
C SER A 559 12.54 -3.16 14.62
N PRO A 560 11.22 -3.30 14.86
CA PRO A 560 10.35 -2.16 15.17
C PRO A 560 10.76 -1.43 16.46
N ASP A 561 11.39 -2.13 17.40
CA ASP A 561 11.83 -1.57 18.69
C ASP A 561 12.95 -0.54 18.55
N LEU A 562 13.76 -0.61 17.48
CA LEU A 562 14.75 0.43 17.14
C LEU A 562 14.09 1.79 16.87
N PHE A 563 12.78 1.80 16.60
CA PHE A 563 11.97 3.01 16.40
C PHE A 563 11.01 3.29 17.57
N GLY A 564 11.28 2.75 18.77
CA GLY A 564 10.51 2.99 20.00
C GLY A 564 10.41 4.48 20.40
N GLN A 565 9.46 4.79 21.30
CA GLN A 565 8.94 6.14 21.62
C GLN A 565 9.98 7.27 21.57
N GLY A 566 10.06 7.96 20.42
CA GLY A 566 10.98 9.09 20.22
C GLY A 566 11.37 9.33 18.76
N PHE A 567 11.33 8.31 17.91
CA PHE A 567 11.59 8.44 16.47
C PHE A 567 10.32 8.76 15.70
N LYS A 568 10.13 10.04 15.38
CA LYS A 568 9.12 10.47 14.42
C LYS A 568 9.79 10.76 13.09
N ILE A 569 9.29 10.12 12.03
CA ILE A 569 9.58 10.57 10.68
C ILE A 569 8.77 11.87 10.52
N PRO A 570 9.42 13.04 10.46
CA PRO A 570 8.69 14.31 10.42
C PRO A 570 7.93 14.43 9.11
N ASN A 571 6.87 15.23 9.13
CA ASN A 571 6.31 15.73 7.89
C ASN A 571 7.39 16.52 7.13
N ARG A 572 7.29 16.51 5.81
CA ARG A 572 8.13 17.29 4.92
C ARG A 572 7.25 18.05 3.96
N VAL A 573 7.67 19.24 3.54
CA VAL A 573 6.84 20.11 2.69
C VAL A 573 7.60 20.51 1.44
N PHE A 574 7.01 20.23 0.29
CA PHE A 574 7.50 20.64 -1.01
C PHE A 574 6.61 21.77 -1.55
N ILE A 575 7.16 22.98 -1.61
CA ILE A 575 6.45 24.18 -2.08
C ILE A 575 6.75 24.39 -3.56
N ILE A 576 5.71 24.53 -4.37
CA ILE A 576 5.75 24.82 -5.81
C ILE A 576 5.07 26.15 -6.05
N ASP A 577 5.83 27.23 -6.03
CA ASP A 577 5.31 28.55 -6.36
C ASP A 577 4.97 28.63 -7.86
N GLU A 578 3.91 29.37 -8.19
CA GLU A 578 3.43 29.55 -9.56
C GLU A 578 3.18 28.21 -10.29
N ILE A 579 2.64 27.21 -9.58
CA ILE A 579 2.37 25.85 -10.10
C ILE A 579 1.61 25.85 -11.44
N ASN A 580 0.73 26.83 -11.64
CA ASN A 580 -0.06 27.01 -12.86
C ASN A 580 0.72 27.58 -14.06
N ARG A 581 1.97 28.04 -13.89
CA ARG A 581 2.83 28.50 -15.00
C ARG A 581 3.59 27.38 -15.69
N GLY A 582 3.68 26.21 -15.06
CA GLY A 582 4.25 25.01 -15.64
C GLY A 582 3.20 24.13 -16.31
N ASN A 583 3.61 23.32 -17.29
CA ASN A 583 2.76 22.25 -17.78
C ASN A 583 2.81 21.09 -16.77
N ILE A 584 1.86 21.06 -15.84
CA ILE A 584 1.82 20.09 -14.72
C ILE A 584 1.91 18.65 -15.24
N SER A 585 1.16 18.30 -16.29
CA SER A 585 1.19 16.96 -16.88
C SER A 585 2.56 16.60 -17.44
N LYS A 586 3.28 17.54 -18.05
CA LYS A 586 4.64 17.33 -18.54
C LYS A 586 5.64 17.20 -17.40
N ILE A 587 5.50 18.00 -16.35
CA ILE A 587 6.45 18.07 -15.23
C ILE A 587 6.31 16.86 -14.31
N PHE A 588 5.08 16.51 -13.92
CA PHE A 588 4.82 15.35 -13.06
C PHE A 588 4.83 14.03 -13.83
N GLY A 589 4.53 14.04 -15.13
CA GLY A 589 4.49 12.83 -15.95
C GLY A 589 3.56 11.77 -15.35
N GLU A 590 4.10 10.56 -15.19
CA GLU A 590 3.40 9.39 -14.62
C GLU A 590 3.12 9.51 -13.11
N LEU A 591 3.73 10.50 -12.43
CA LEU A 591 3.65 10.66 -10.97
C LEU A 591 2.43 11.46 -10.51
N ILE A 592 1.64 12.01 -11.42
CA ILE A 592 0.41 12.73 -11.06
C ILE A 592 -0.59 11.83 -10.30
N THR A 593 -0.52 10.52 -10.50
CA THR A 593 -1.30 9.53 -9.75
C THR A 593 -0.66 9.24 -8.39
N LEU A 594 0.67 9.20 -8.29
CA LEU A 594 1.38 8.83 -7.06
C LEU A 594 1.25 9.88 -5.94
N ILE A 595 0.90 11.12 -6.27
CA ILE A 595 0.68 12.16 -5.25
C ILE A 595 -0.64 11.95 -4.49
N GLU A 596 -1.58 11.14 -4.98
CA GLU A 596 -2.84 10.85 -4.31
C GLU A 596 -2.62 10.14 -2.96
N PRO A 597 -3.31 10.55 -1.87
CA PRO A 597 -3.06 9.99 -0.54
C PRO A 597 -3.14 8.46 -0.46
N SER A 598 -4.08 7.82 -1.15
CA SER A 598 -4.24 6.36 -1.12
C SER A 598 -3.12 5.61 -1.85
N LYS A 599 -2.45 6.26 -2.80
CA LYS A 599 -1.43 5.66 -3.69
C LYS A 599 0.00 5.86 -3.20
N ARG A 600 0.19 6.63 -2.13
CA ARG A 600 1.49 6.89 -1.52
C ARG A 600 2.07 5.65 -0.84
N ILE A 601 3.37 5.68 -0.57
CA ILE A 601 4.07 4.58 0.09
C ILE A 601 3.46 4.37 1.50
N ASN A 602 3.14 3.11 1.82
CA ASN A 602 2.42 2.63 3.01
C ASN A 602 0.92 2.98 3.08
N ALA A 603 0.32 3.51 2.01
CA ALA A 603 -1.12 3.74 1.95
C ALA A 603 -1.87 2.51 1.41
N SER A 604 -3.21 2.53 1.49
CA SER A 604 -4.06 1.37 1.18
C SER A 604 -3.96 0.86 -0.26
N GLU A 605 -3.65 1.74 -1.19
CA GLU A 605 -3.50 1.48 -2.62
C GLU A 605 -2.07 1.83 -3.09
N GLU A 606 -1.06 1.60 -2.23
CA GLU A 606 0.35 1.92 -2.52
C GLU A 606 0.71 1.57 -3.97
N LEU A 607 1.20 2.58 -4.69
CA LEU A 607 1.62 2.46 -6.07
C LEU A 607 3.03 3.03 -6.24
N ARG A 608 3.83 2.36 -7.07
CA ARG A 608 5.15 2.81 -7.48
C ARG A 608 5.22 2.82 -9.00
N ALA A 609 5.90 3.81 -9.56
CA ALA A 609 6.17 3.91 -10.99
C ALA A 609 7.63 3.57 -11.27
N THR A 610 7.90 2.88 -12.38
CA THR A 610 9.25 2.66 -12.87
C THR A 610 9.68 3.88 -13.68
N LEU A 611 10.70 4.59 -13.22
CA LEU A 611 11.18 5.81 -13.87
C LEU A 611 11.86 5.50 -15.21
N PRO A 612 11.62 6.31 -16.26
CA PRO A 612 11.98 5.97 -17.63
C PRO A 612 13.47 6.08 -17.95
N TYR A 613 14.25 6.93 -17.24
CA TYR A 613 15.67 7.10 -17.51
C TYR A 613 16.52 6.16 -16.66
N SER A 614 16.25 6.06 -15.36
CA SER A 614 17.03 5.21 -14.44
C SER A 614 16.54 3.76 -14.36
N GLY A 615 15.27 3.52 -14.71
CA GLY A 615 14.57 2.26 -14.46
C GLY A 615 14.26 2.02 -12.98
N GLN A 616 14.43 3.02 -12.11
CA GLN A 616 14.20 2.88 -10.67
C GLN A 616 12.70 2.89 -10.32
N ASN A 617 12.30 2.09 -9.34
CA ASN A 617 10.95 2.18 -8.79
C ASN A 617 10.88 3.39 -7.85
N PHE A 618 9.92 4.27 -8.09
CA PHE A 618 9.71 5.49 -7.32
C PHE A 618 8.27 5.56 -6.82
N GLY A 619 8.11 6.03 -5.57
CA GLY A 619 6.82 6.30 -4.96
C GLY A 619 6.91 7.56 -4.10
N VAL A 620 5.77 8.22 -3.87
CA VAL A 620 5.71 9.41 -3.01
C VAL A 620 5.47 8.96 -1.56
N PRO A 621 6.33 9.31 -0.61
CA PRO A 621 6.14 8.96 0.81
C PRO A 621 4.92 9.65 1.42
N ASP A 622 4.22 8.97 2.33
CA ASP A 622 3.02 9.54 2.96
C ASP A 622 3.30 10.86 3.72
N ASN A 623 4.49 10.99 4.32
CA ASN A 623 4.88 12.18 5.09
C ASN A 623 5.28 13.40 4.24
N VAL A 624 5.20 13.35 2.90
CA VAL A 624 5.52 14.48 2.00
C VAL A 624 4.28 15.28 1.64
N TYR A 625 4.19 16.54 2.04
CA TYR A 625 3.11 17.45 1.69
C TYR A 625 3.51 18.31 0.49
N ILE A 626 2.59 18.55 -0.43
CA ILE A 626 2.81 19.40 -1.61
C ILE A 626 1.94 20.65 -1.46
N LEU A 627 2.57 21.83 -1.50
CA LEU A 627 1.90 23.12 -1.46
C LEU A 627 2.14 23.87 -2.78
N GLY A 628 1.08 24.13 -3.53
CA GLY A 628 1.08 24.83 -4.81
C GLY A 628 0.45 26.21 -4.77
#